data_AF-A0A950GS90-F1
#
_entry.id   AF-A0A950GS90-F1
#
_cell.length_a   1.000
_cell.length_b   1.000
_cell.length_c   1.000
_cell.angle_alpha   90.00
_cell.angle_beta   90.00
_cell.angle_gamma   90.00
#
_symmetry.space_group_name_H-M   'P 1'
#
loop_
_entity.id
_entity.type
_entity.pdbx_description
1 polymer ?
#
loop_
_entity_poly.entity_id
_entity_poly.type
_entity_poly.pdbx_seq_one_letter_code
_entity_poly.pdbx_strand_id
1 'polypeptide(L)'
;LKDQALELQQLGYKMVDLSSGTDIAWDESSKALTVNEISAQGADMGSVLLKAKLGNVPRELFAGTPPQMQVAGLGVTLSEASLRLENTGLLDRIVARVAAAQKTTPDKLRAQWGTQAALGVPQLLGGSDSAKAVGNAIASFLAKPKTLFISLKSKDPNGLGVTDLMVGGMPNPTAILDKLDVKAVANQ
;
A
#
# COMPACT_ATOMS: atom_id res chain seq x y z
N LEU A 1 3.26 1.08 -22.59
CA LEU A 1 3.99 -0.19 -22.79
C LEU A 1 5.41 0.00 -23.35
N LYS A 2 5.62 0.67 -24.50
CA LYS A 2 6.99 0.88 -25.04
C LYS A 2 7.93 1.60 -24.06
N ASP A 3 7.45 2.65 -23.41
CA ASP A 3 8.27 3.44 -22.47
C ASP A 3 8.63 2.65 -21.21
N GLN A 4 7.69 1.86 -20.70
CA GLN A 4 7.90 0.98 -19.53
C GLN A 4 8.91 -0.15 -19.82
N ALA A 5 8.87 -0.73 -21.03
CA ALA A 5 9.84 -1.75 -21.43
C ALA A 5 11.26 -1.15 -21.53
N LEU A 6 11.38 0.07 -22.03
CA LEU A 6 12.66 0.79 -22.10
C LEU A 6 13.21 1.09 -20.70
N GLU A 7 12.36 1.48 -19.75
CA GLU A 7 12.75 1.70 -18.36
C GLU A 7 13.29 0.42 -17.69
N LEU A 8 12.64 -0.72 -17.89
CA LEU A 8 13.09 -2.02 -17.36
C LEU A 8 14.43 -2.45 -17.98
N GLN A 9 14.62 -2.22 -19.28
CA GLN A 9 15.91 -2.45 -19.94
C GLN A 9 17.01 -1.56 -19.36
N GLN A 10 16.71 -0.28 -19.09
CA GLN A 10 17.64 0.66 -18.46
C GLN A 10 17.98 0.26 -17.00
N LEU A 11 17.11 -0.51 -16.35
CA LEU A 11 17.38 -1.13 -15.04
C LEU A 11 18.11 -2.49 -15.16
N GLY A 12 18.49 -2.90 -16.37
CA GLY A 12 19.27 -4.10 -16.65
C GLY A 12 18.47 -5.39 -16.76
N TYR A 13 17.14 -5.33 -16.92
CA TYR A 13 16.33 -6.51 -17.21
C TYR A 13 16.39 -6.84 -18.70
N LYS A 14 16.92 -8.01 -19.04
CA LYS A 14 16.96 -8.53 -20.42
C LYS A 14 15.69 -9.31 -20.79
N MET A 15 15.11 -9.94 -19.78
CA MET A 15 13.84 -10.68 -19.83
C MET A 15 13.03 -10.26 -18.60
N VAL A 16 11.72 -10.24 -18.75
CA VAL A 16 10.77 -9.89 -17.71
C VAL A 16 9.82 -11.08 -17.57
N ASP A 17 9.93 -11.78 -16.45
CA ASP A 17 9.01 -12.84 -16.04
C ASP A 17 8.12 -12.27 -14.94
N LEU A 18 6.82 -12.22 -15.21
CA LEU A 18 5.81 -11.63 -14.33
C LEU A 18 4.64 -12.59 -14.17
N SER A 19 4.24 -12.78 -12.92
CA SER A 19 3.01 -13.47 -12.56
C SER A 19 2.11 -12.54 -11.76
N SER A 20 0.79 -12.66 -11.91
CA SER A 20 -0.19 -11.95 -11.09
C SER A 20 -1.34 -12.86 -10.69
N GLY A 21 -1.90 -12.61 -9.52
CA GLY A 21 -3.02 -13.37 -8.96
C GLY A 21 -4.11 -12.42 -8.44
N THR A 22 -5.37 -12.80 -8.65
CA THR A 22 -6.51 -12.08 -8.10
C THR A 22 -7.55 -13.08 -7.61
N ASP A 23 -7.88 -13.02 -6.32
CA ASP A 23 -8.95 -13.77 -5.67
C ASP A 23 -9.79 -12.81 -4.82
N ILE A 24 -11.03 -12.60 -5.26
CA ILE A 24 -12.01 -11.70 -4.64
C ILE A 24 -13.34 -12.45 -4.56
N ALA A 25 -13.92 -12.45 -3.37
CA ALA A 25 -15.23 -13.02 -3.09
C ALA A 25 -16.18 -11.95 -2.55
N TRP A 26 -17.40 -11.89 -3.09
CA TRP A 26 -18.47 -11.03 -2.58
C TRP A 26 -19.70 -11.88 -2.26
N ASP A 27 -20.28 -11.62 -1.08
CA ASP A 27 -21.51 -12.26 -0.63
C ASP A 27 -22.64 -11.23 -0.61
N GLU A 28 -23.66 -11.44 -1.44
CA GLU A 28 -24.79 -10.50 -1.60
C GLU A 28 -25.67 -10.41 -0.35
N SER A 29 -25.78 -11.50 0.41
CA SER A 29 -26.66 -11.59 1.58
C SER A 29 -26.14 -10.79 2.77
N SER A 30 -24.84 -10.88 3.02
CA SER A 30 -24.11 -10.20 4.09
C SER A 30 -23.48 -8.88 3.64
N LYS A 31 -23.46 -8.61 2.33
CA LYS A 31 -22.77 -7.47 1.71
C LYS A 31 -21.28 -7.42 2.08
N ALA A 32 -20.68 -8.58 2.33
CA ALA A 32 -19.27 -8.71 2.66
C ALA A 32 -18.44 -8.93 1.39
N LEU A 33 -17.34 -8.19 1.24
CA LEU A 33 -16.35 -8.44 0.20
C LEU A 33 -15.02 -8.79 0.84
N THR A 34 -14.44 -9.90 0.42
CA THR A 34 -13.11 -10.34 0.82
C THR A 34 -12.19 -10.33 -0.39
N VAL A 35 -11.09 -9.59 -0.29
CA VAL A 35 -9.94 -9.69 -1.18
C VAL A 35 -8.95 -10.64 -0.51
N ASN A 36 -8.97 -11.91 -0.93
CA ASN A 36 -8.05 -12.93 -0.45
C ASN A 36 -6.64 -12.70 -1.01
N GLU A 37 -6.58 -12.24 -2.25
CA GLU A 37 -5.34 -11.98 -2.97
C GLU A 37 -5.54 -10.94 -4.08
N ILE A 38 -4.73 -9.89 -4.06
CA ILE A 38 -4.31 -9.18 -5.28
C ILE A 38 -2.78 -9.18 -5.23
N SER A 39 -2.14 -9.86 -6.15
CA SER A 39 -0.70 -10.09 -6.13
C SER A 39 -0.05 -9.85 -7.49
N ALA A 40 1.22 -9.47 -7.43
CA ALA A 40 2.12 -9.49 -8.58
C ALA A 40 3.51 -9.89 -8.11
N GLN A 41 4.23 -10.65 -8.92
CA GLN A 41 5.60 -11.06 -8.68
C GLN A 41 6.40 -10.96 -9.97
N GLY A 42 7.67 -10.57 -9.84
CA GLY A 42 8.61 -10.61 -10.95
C GLY A 42 9.93 -11.26 -10.54
N ALA A 43 10.49 -12.07 -11.45
CA ALA A 43 11.80 -12.69 -11.25
C ALA A 43 12.89 -11.60 -11.06
N ASP A 44 13.71 -11.73 -10.02
CA ASP A 44 14.72 -10.75 -9.60
C ASP A 44 14.20 -9.33 -9.33
N MET A 45 12.88 -9.13 -9.29
CA MET A 45 12.25 -7.84 -9.02
C MET A 45 11.74 -7.78 -7.58
N GLY A 46 10.81 -8.66 -7.25
CA GLY A 46 10.14 -8.71 -5.96
C GLY A 46 8.72 -9.23 -6.07
N SER A 47 7.95 -9.08 -5.00
CA SER A 47 6.53 -9.40 -4.95
C SER A 47 5.73 -8.36 -4.18
N VAL A 48 4.46 -8.24 -4.54
CA VAL A 48 3.45 -7.48 -3.80
C VAL A 48 2.25 -8.39 -3.57
N LEU A 49 1.69 -8.33 -2.37
CA LEU A 49 0.46 -9.01 -2.00
C LEU A 49 -0.41 -8.05 -1.19
N LEU A 50 -1.64 -7.85 -1.65
CA LEU A 50 -2.68 -7.10 -0.98
C LEU A 50 -3.80 -8.06 -0.56
N LYS A 51 -4.29 -7.87 0.67
CA LYS A 51 -5.51 -8.50 1.19
C LYS A 51 -6.39 -7.44 1.84
N ALA A 52 -7.70 -7.61 1.78
CA ALA A 52 -8.65 -6.70 2.40
C ALA A 52 -9.98 -7.38 2.73
N LYS A 53 -10.70 -6.84 3.73
CA LYS A 53 -12.10 -7.15 3.99
C LYS A 53 -12.90 -5.87 4.08
N LEU A 54 -13.98 -5.81 3.31
CA LEU A 54 -14.91 -4.70 3.25
C LEU A 54 -16.28 -5.18 3.70
N GLY A 55 -16.96 -4.33 4.49
CA GLY A 55 -18.36 -4.48 4.84
C GLY A 55 -19.22 -3.52 4.03
N ASN A 56 -20.54 -3.73 4.07
CA ASN A 56 -21.52 -2.87 3.44
C ASN A 56 -21.24 -2.61 1.95
N VAL A 57 -20.86 -3.65 1.20
CA VAL A 57 -20.62 -3.58 -0.24
C VAL A 57 -21.92 -3.90 -0.99
N PRO A 58 -22.66 -2.89 -1.48
CA PRO A 58 -23.92 -3.09 -2.18
C PRO A 58 -23.71 -3.57 -3.63
N ARG A 59 -24.73 -4.21 -4.22
CA ARG A 59 -24.70 -4.73 -5.59
C ARG A 59 -24.46 -3.63 -6.64
N GLU A 60 -24.93 -2.42 -6.33
CA GLU A 60 -24.83 -1.22 -7.13
C GLU A 60 -23.37 -0.83 -7.43
N LEU A 61 -22.40 -1.27 -6.62
CA LEU A 61 -20.98 -1.10 -6.91
C LEU A 61 -20.50 -1.92 -8.12
N PHE A 62 -21.21 -2.97 -8.50
CA PHE A 62 -20.84 -3.84 -9.62
C PHE A 62 -21.75 -3.66 -10.83
N ALA A 63 -23.03 -3.36 -10.59
CA ALA A 63 -24.07 -3.33 -11.62
C ALA A 63 -24.65 -1.93 -11.87
N GLY A 64 -24.24 -0.91 -11.10
CA GLY A 64 -24.73 0.45 -11.24
C GLY A 64 -24.04 1.25 -12.34
N THR A 65 -24.67 2.36 -12.72
CA THR A 65 -24.02 3.44 -13.49
C THR A 65 -22.94 4.14 -12.66
N PRO A 66 -21.98 4.86 -13.27
CA PRO A 66 -20.93 5.54 -12.51
C PRO A 66 -21.43 6.45 -11.36
N PRO A 67 -22.50 7.25 -11.52
CA PRO A 67 -23.06 8.02 -10.40
C PRO A 67 -23.63 7.12 -9.29
N GLN A 68 -24.28 6.00 -9.64
CA GLN A 68 -24.81 5.05 -8.66
C GLN A 68 -23.69 4.33 -7.91
N MET A 69 -22.61 3.94 -8.60
CA MET A 69 -21.42 3.37 -7.99
C MET A 69 -20.78 4.35 -6.99
N GLN A 70 -20.71 5.63 -7.33
CA GLN A 70 -20.16 6.65 -6.45
C GLN A 70 -20.97 6.78 -5.16
N VAL A 71 -22.30 6.86 -5.26
CA VAL A 71 -23.18 6.92 -4.08
C VAL A 71 -23.09 5.64 -3.26
N ALA A 72 -23.10 4.48 -3.93
CA ALA A 72 -22.97 3.18 -3.30
C ALA A 72 -21.65 3.02 -2.51
N GLY A 73 -20.55 3.55 -3.05
CA GLY A 73 -19.23 3.53 -2.42
C GLY A 73 -19.14 4.29 -1.09
N LEU A 74 -20.03 5.26 -0.85
CA LEU A 74 -20.05 6.01 0.42
C LEU A 74 -20.43 5.13 1.62
N GLY A 75 -21.18 4.05 1.38
CA GLY A 75 -21.62 3.12 2.41
C GLY A 75 -20.61 2.01 2.74
N VAL A 76 -19.57 1.83 1.92
CA VAL A 76 -18.57 0.78 2.11
C VAL A 76 -17.74 1.06 3.36
N THR A 77 -17.51 0.02 4.15
CA THR A 77 -16.65 0.09 5.34
C THR A 77 -15.43 -0.81 5.20
N LEU A 78 -14.26 -0.32 5.63
CA LEU A 78 -13.03 -1.10 5.69
C LEU A 78 -12.92 -1.79 7.05
N SER A 79 -12.92 -3.12 7.07
CA SER A 79 -12.71 -3.90 8.30
C SER A 79 -11.22 -4.13 8.56
N GLU A 80 -10.51 -4.63 7.55
CA GLU A 80 -9.06 -4.87 7.62
C GLU A 80 -8.42 -4.81 6.24
N ALA A 81 -7.15 -4.42 6.18
CA ALA A 81 -6.32 -4.51 4.99
C ALA A 81 -4.88 -4.83 5.37
N SER A 82 -4.18 -5.54 4.50
CA SER A 82 -2.74 -5.78 4.65
C SER A 82 -2.03 -5.72 3.32
N LEU A 83 -0.85 -5.10 3.33
CA LEU A 83 0.09 -5.05 2.24
C LEU A 83 1.39 -5.75 2.66
N ARG A 84 1.85 -6.69 1.84
CA ARG A 84 3.20 -7.26 1.92
C ARG A 84 3.96 -6.92 0.64
N LEU A 85 5.17 -6.40 0.82
CA LEU A 85 6.15 -6.21 -0.25
C LEU A 85 7.38 -7.06 0.06
N GLU A 86 7.92 -7.71 -0.96
CA GLU A 86 9.25 -8.31 -0.91
C GLU A 86 10.09 -7.73 -2.04
N ASN A 87 11.32 -7.33 -1.73
CA ASN A 87 12.28 -6.89 -2.74
C ASN A 87 13.29 -8.01 -2.97
N THR A 88 13.37 -8.48 -4.22
CA THR A 88 14.40 -9.43 -4.65
C THR A 88 15.41 -8.81 -5.63
N GLY A 89 15.29 -7.52 -5.94
CA GLY A 89 16.32 -6.78 -6.68
C GLY A 89 15.87 -5.52 -7.40
N LEU A 90 14.56 -5.27 -7.56
CA LEU A 90 14.07 -4.10 -8.27
C LEU A 90 14.49 -2.79 -7.59
N LEU A 91 14.31 -2.69 -6.27
CA LEU A 91 14.67 -1.47 -5.54
C LEU A 91 16.18 -1.23 -5.56
N ASP A 92 16.99 -2.27 -5.52
CA ASP A 92 18.45 -2.14 -5.60
C ASP A 92 18.91 -1.59 -6.95
N ARG A 93 18.31 -2.05 -8.06
CA ARG A 93 18.58 -1.53 -9.40
C ARG A 93 18.13 -0.07 -9.55
N ILE A 94 16.95 0.27 -9.01
CA ILE A 94 16.45 1.66 -8.99
C ILE A 94 17.41 2.56 -8.22
N VAL A 95 17.78 2.18 -7.00
CA VAL A 95 18.71 2.94 -6.16
C VAL A 95 20.06 3.11 -6.86
N ALA A 96 20.62 2.05 -7.43
CA ALA A 96 21.90 2.14 -8.15
C ALA A 96 21.84 3.13 -9.31
N ARG A 97 20.76 3.09 -10.09
CA ARG A 97 20.54 3.99 -11.22
C ARG A 97 20.38 5.44 -10.79
N VAL A 98 19.53 5.71 -9.80
CA VAL A 98 19.29 7.08 -9.31
C VAL A 98 20.55 7.63 -8.63
N ALA A 99 21.27 6.81 -7.88
CA ALA A 99 22.52 7.21 -7.26
C ALA A 99 23.57 7.63 -8.30
N ALA A 100 23.69 6.85 -9.40
CA ALA A 100 24.55 7.21 -10.52
C ALA A 100 24.14 8.55 -11.16
N ALA A 101 22.84 8.76 -11.40
CA ALA A 101 22.32 10.00 -11.97
C ALA A 101 22.57 11.23 -11.07
N GLN A 102 22.48 11.05 -9.75
CA GLN A 102 22.71 12.11 -8.75
C GLN A 102 24.18 12.24 -8.32
N LYS A 103 25.09 11.47 -8.94
CA LYS A 103 26.52 11.42 -8.57
C LYS A 103 26.74 11.16 -7.07
N THR A 104 25.92 10.28 -6.49
CA THR A 104 26.00 9.83 -5.10
C THR A 104 26.20 8.31 -5.02
N THR A 105 26.30 7.76 -3.81
CA THR A 105 26.38 6.31 -3.60
C THR A 105 25.00 5.72 -3.29
N PRO A 106 24.74 4.45 -3.64
CA PRO A 106 23.52 3.75 -3.25
C PRO A 106 23.20 3.87 -1.76
N ASP A 107 24.20 3.72 -0.89
CA ASP A 107 24.01 3.77 0.56
C ASP A 107 23.62 5.17 1.05
N LYS A 108 24.22 6.22 0.51
CA LYS A 108 23.83 7.60 0.81
C LYS A 108 22.40 7.88 0.36
N LEU A 109 22.03 7.41 -0.83
CA LEU A 109 20.69 7.59 -1.36
C LEU A 109 19.65 6.85 -0.52
N ARG A 110 19.91 5.59 -0.12
CA ARG A 110 19.04 4.83 0.78
C ARG A 110 18.87 5.52 2.13
N ALA A 111 19.96 6.02 2.72
CA ALA A 111 19.91 6.75 3.99
C ALA A 111 19.08 8.05 3.86
N GLN A 112 19.22 8.77 2.76
CA GLN A 112 18.43 9.97 2.48
C GLN A 112 16.94 9.63 2.34
N TRP A 113 16.60 8.64 1.52
CA TRP A 113 15.21 8.22 1.31
C TRP A 113 14.59 7.66 2.60
N GLY A 114 15.35 6.90 3.38
CA GLY A 114 14.93 6.42 4.69
C GLY A 114 14.62 7.58 5.65
N THR A 115 15.48 8.60 5.70
CA THR A 115 15.25 9.80 6.51
C THR A 115 14.01 10.56 6.05
N GLN A 116 13.84 10.74 4.74
CA GLN A 116 12.66 11.39 4.16
C GLN A 116 11.38 10.61 4.48
N ALA A 117 11.40 9.28 4.42
CA ALA A 117 10.25 8.44 4.78
C ALA A 117 9.93 8.54 6.28
N ALA A 118 10.95 8.47 7.15
CA ALA A 118 10.77 8.55 8.60
C ALA A 118 10.16 9.88 9.06
N LEU A 119 10.39 10.97 8.32
CA LEU A 119 9.86 12.30 8.65
C LEU A 119 8.57 12.62 7.88
N GLY A 120 8.56 12.34 6.58
CA GLY A 120 7.47 12.72 5.68
C GLY A 120 6.22 11.86 5.84
N VAL A 121 6.37 10.54 6.05
CA VAL A 121 5.20 9.66 6.23
C VAL A 121 4.41 10.06 7.49
N PRO A 122 5.04 10.27 8.67
CA PRO A 122 4.29 10.73 9.83
C PRO A 122 3.65 12.09 9.61
N GLN A 123 4.34 13.02 8.94
CA GLN A 123 3.80 14.35 8.65
C GLN A 123 2.52 14.29 7.80
N LEU A 124 2.49 13.43 6.78
CA LEU A 124 1.31 13.24 5.93
C LEU A 124 0.15 12.56 6.66
N LEU A 125 0.48 11.69 7.62
CA LEU A 125 -0.47 10.87 8.36
C LEU A 125 -0.92 11.51 9.69
N GLY A 126 -0.45 12.71 10.04
CA GLY A 126 -0.89 13.44 11.23
C GLY A 126 -0.05 13.23 12.49
N GLY A 127 1.11 12.59 12.39
CA GLY A 127 2.14 12.56 13.44
C GLY A 127 1.85 11.66 14.65
N SER A 128 0.82 10.82 14.60
CA SER A 128 0.51 9.83 15.65
C SER A 128 1.61 8.77 15.79
N ASP A 129 1.60 8.00 16.88
CA ASP A 129 2.59 6.93 17.07
C ASP A 129 2.44 5.81 16.03
N SER A 130 1.21 5.51 15.60
CA SER A 130 0.95 4.65 14.44
C SER A 130 1.60 5.20 13.16
N ALA A 131 1.47 6.51 12.92
CA ALA A 131 2.09 7.16 11.77
C ALA A 131 3.62 7.07 11.80
N LYS A 132 4.24 7.29 12.97
CA LYS A 132 5.67 7.10 13.20
C LYS A 132 6.10 5.65 12.97
N ALA A 133 5.33 4.68 13.44
CA ALA A 133 5.62 3.27 13.23
C ALA A 133 5.64 2.90 11.74
N VAL A 134 4.67 3.38 10.97
CA VAL A 134 4.63 3.20 9.50
C VAL A 134 5.84 3.86 8.84
N GLY A 135 6.15 5.11 9.18
CA GLY A 135 7.32 5.82 8.65
C GLY A 135 8.63 5.09 8.94
N ASN A 136 8.80 4.58 10.15
CA ASN A 136 9.99 3.83 10.56
C ASN A 136 10.12 2.48 9.85
N ALA A 137 9.02 1.77 9.63
CA ALA A 137 9.02 0.51 8.88
C ALA A 137 9.41 0.75 7.41
N ILE A 138 8.84 1.78 6.76
CA ILE A 138 9.20 2.16 5.39
C ILE A 138 10.67 2.59 5.32
N ALA A 139 11.14 3.41 6.26
CA ALA A 139 12.54 3.82 6.32
C ALA A 139 13.49 2.63 6.46
N SER A 140 13.15 1.66 7.31
CA SER A 140 13.92 0.43 7.51
C SER A 140 13.96 -0.45 6.26
N PHE A 141 12.83 -0.56 5.56
CA PHE A 141 12.77 -1.25 4.27
C PHE A 141 13.66 -0.55 3.23
N LEU A 142 13.57 0.77 3.07
CA LEU A 142 14.41 1.51 2.12
C LEU A 142 15.91 1.42 2.42
N ALA A 143 16.28 1.36 3.70
CA ALA A 143 17.68 1.23 4.12
C ALA A 143 18.27 -0.14 3.78
N LYS A 144 17.50 -1.23 3.97
CA LYS A 144 17.93 -2.61 3.70
C LYS A 144 16.74 -3.41 3.14
N PRO A 145 16.45 -3.31 1.84
CA PRO A 145 15.16 -3.78 1.31
C PRO A 145 15.10 -5.30 1.22
N LYS A 146 14.35 -5.92 2.12
CA LYS A 146 13.95 -7.33 2.06
C LYS A 146 12.44 -7.47 2.05
N THR A 147 11.80 -7.11 3.15
CA THR A 147 10.35 -7.28 3.35
C THR A 147 9.76 -6.04 3.99
N LEU A 148 8.56 -5.65 3.59
CA LEU A 148 7.73 -4.65 4.27
C LEU A 148 6.33 -5.23 4.44
N PHE A 149 5.83 -5.23 5.66
CA PHE A 149 4.45 -5.63 5.97
C PHE A 149 3.75 -4.50 6.71
N ILE A 150 2.60 -4.08 6.18
CA ILE A 150 1.72 -3.09 6.80
C ILE A 150 0.34 -3.71 6.89
N SER A 151 -0.26 -3.71 8.08
CA SER A 151 -1.65 -4.10 8.28
C SER A 151 -2.42 -3.03 9.04
N LEU A 152 -3.65 -2.83 8.63
CA LEU A 152 -4.63 -1.92 9.20
C LEU A 152 -5.85 -2.74 9.59
N LYS A 153 -6.38 -2.53 10.79
CA LYS A 153 -7.63 -3.13 11.24
C LYS A 153 -8.50 -2.08 11.91
N SER A 154 -9.77 -2.00 11.54
CA SER A 154 -10.74 -1.14 12.22
C SER A 154 -10.92 -1.57 13.66
N LYS A 155 -10.86 -0.60 14.58
CA LYS A 155 -11.24 -0.78 15.98
C LYS A 155 -12.76 -0.90 16.14
N ASP A 156 -13.52 -0.30 15.23
CA ASP A 156 -14.98 -0.47 15.15
C ASP A 156 -15.29 -1.82 14.47
N PRO A 157 -16.08 -2.70 15.11
CA PRO A 157 -16.49 -3.98 14.53
C PRO A 157 -17.30 -3.85 13.24
N ASN A 158 -17.93 -2.70 12.97
CA ASN A 158 -18.65 -2.42 11.73
C ASN A 158 -17.75 -1.95 10.59
N GLY A 159 -16.44 -1.78 10.86
CA GLY A 159 -15.47 -1.24 9.92
C GLY A 159 -15.47 0.30 9.88
N LEU A 160 -14.54 0.84 9.11
CA LEU A 160 -14.33 2.28 8.94
C LEU A 160 -14.95 2.76 7.62
N GLY A 161 -15.97 3.61 7.67
CA GLY A 161 -16.66 4.15 6.50
C GLY A 161 -16.12 5.50 6.02
N VAL A 162 -16.59 5.97 4.87
CA VAL A 162 -16.20 7.30 4.33
C VAL A 162 -16.56 8.44 5.27
N THR A 163 -17.67 8.32 6.00
CA THR A 163 -18.10 9.30 7.01
C THR A 163 -17.11 9.40 8.17
N ASP A 164 -16.40 8.33 8.51
CA ASP A 164 -15.39 8.34 9.56
C ASP A 164 -14.13 9.08 9.17
N LEU A 165 -13.89 9.23 7.86
CA LEU A 165 -12.76 9.97 7.30
C LEU A 165 -12.97 11.49 7.41
N MET A 166 -14.20 11.93 7.61
CA MET A 166 -14.60 13.34 7.56
C MET A 166 -14.89 13.87 8.96
N VAL A 167 -14.00 14.72 9.48
CA VAL A 167 -14.21 15.43 10.76
C VAL A 167 -14.51 16.89 10.45
N GLY A 168 -15.71 17.34 10.80
CA GLY A 168 -16.14 18.72 10.50
C GLY A 168 -16.22 19.04 8.99
N GLY A 169 -16.40 18.01 8.15
CA GLY A 169 -16.48 18.16 6.69
C GLY A 169 -15.14 18.15 5.95
N MET A 170 -14.02 17.89 6.63
CA MET A 170 -12.70 17.78 6.01
C MET A 170 -12.02 16.43 6.32
N PRO A 171 -11.25 15.86 5.38
CA PRO A 171 -10.43 14.68 5.64
C PRO A 171 -9.40 14.96 6.74
N ASN A 172 -9.35 14.12 7.78
CA ASN A 172 -8.33 14.22 8.84
C ASN A 172 -7.59 12.87 9.01
N PRO A 173 -6.39 12.72 8.40
CA PRO A 173 -5.59 11.50 8.48
C PRO A 173 -5.28 11.03 9.91
N THR A 174 -5.11 11.96 10.85
CA THR A 174 -4.82 11.66 12.26
C THR A 174 -5.99 10.92 12.91
N ALA A 175 -7.20 11.46 12.76
CA ALA A 175 -8.41 10.90 13.35
C ALA A 175 -8.74 9.52 12.77
N ILE A 176 -8.35 9.28 11.51
CA ILE A 176 -8.49 7.99 10.83
C ILE A 176 -7.58 6.95 11.47
N LEU A 177 -6.30 7.28 11.67
CA LEU A 177 -5.34 6.34 12.27
C LEU A 177 -5.65 6.00 13.72
N ASP A 178 -6.26 6.91 14.47
CA ASP A 178 -6.68 6.64 15.85
C ASP A 178 -7.80 5.59 15.92
N LYS A 179 -8.60 5.44 14.85
CA LYS A 179 -9.64 4.42 14.71
C LYS A 179 -9.11 3.07 14.17
N LEU A 180 -7.81 2.99 13.87
CA LEU A 180 -7.18 1.81 13.31
C LEU A 180 -6.15 1.21 14.27
N ASP A 181 -6.14 -0.11 14.39
CA ASP A 181 -4.98 -0.84 14.86
C ASP A 181 -4.02 -0.99 13.68
N VAL A 182 -2.85 -0.37 13.81
CA VAL A 182 -1.84 -0.32 12.76
C VAL A 182 -0.61 -1.10 13.18
N LYS A 183 -0.18 -2.02 12.33
CA LYS A 183 1.09 -2.72 12.48
C LYS A 183 1.92 -2.50 11.22
N ALA A 184 3.15 -2.05 11.40
CA ALA A 184 4.10 -1.89 10.32
C ALA A 184 5.45 -2.48 10.75
N VAL A 185 5.97 -3.42 9.97
CA VAL A 185 7.25 -4.08 10.24
C VAL A 185 8.02 -4.24 8.93
N ALA A 186 9.35 -4.20 9.02
CA ALA A 186 10.21 -4.40 7.88
C ALA A 186 11.38 -5.31 8.24
N ASN A 187 11.80 -6.14 7.29
CA ASN A 187 12.98 -7.00 7.36
C ASN A 187 12.99 -7.98 8.55
N GLN A 188 11.80 -8.43 8.92
CA GLN A 188 11.56 -9.49 9.92
C GLN A 188 11.13 -10.78 9.23
#